data_AF-A0A1T5HSW8-F1
#
_entry.id   AF-A0A1T5HSW8-F1
#
_cell.length_a   1.000
_cell.length_b   1.000
_cell.length_c   1.000
_cell.angle_alpha   90.00
_cell.angle_beta   90.00
_cell.angle_gamma   90.00
#
_symmetry.space_group_name_H-M   'P 1'
#
loop_
_entity.id
_entity.type
_entity.pdbx_description
1 polymer ?
#
loop_
_entity_poly.entity_id
_entity_poly.type
_entity_poly.pdbx_seq_one_letter_code
_entity_poly.pdbx_strand_id
1 'polypeptide(L)'
;MRTEFKGHFVDNKTIDLKWKAGYKNVNLHFQYFDNILFVDNSRHNEIYSNLLQIEKGEIVLMTEKIPYYFSHRLPEIYKLIHT
;
A
#
# COMPACT_ATOMS: atom_id res chain seq x y z
N MET A 1 2.97 -15.84 18.62
CA MET A 1 2.08 -14.72 19.02
C MET A 1 0.77 -14.88 18.27
N ARG A 2 -0.30 -15.20 18.99
CA ARG A 2 -1.65 -15.41 18.43
C ARG A 2 -2.27 -14.03 18.30
N THR A 3 -2.39 -13.52 17.06
CA THR A 3 -3.26 -12.41 16.65
C THR A 3 -3.50 -11.34 17.74
N GLU A 4 -2.69 -10.29 17.79
CA GLU A 4 -2.99 -9.12 18.65
C GLU A 4 -4.40 -8.53 18.39
N PHE A 5 -5.07 -8.90 17.28
CA PHE A 5 -6.38 -8.37 16.87
C PHE A 5 -7.55 -9.38 16.85
N LYS A 6 -7.51 -10.50 17.60
CA LYS A 6 -8.62 -11.49 17.68
C LYS A 6 -9.10 -12.08 16.32
N GLY A 7 -8.25 -12.06 15.29
CA GLY A 7 -8.59 -12.61 13.97
C GLY A 7 -8.54 -14.15 13.90
N HIS A 8 -9.10 -14.71 12.83
CA HIS A 8 -8.89 -16.12 12.49
C HIS A 8 -7.41 -16.39 12.20
N PHE A 9 -6.94 -17.58 12.56
CA PHE A 9 -5.61 -18.03 12.16
C PHE A 9 -5.55 -18.13 10.63
N VAL A 10 -4.55 -17.49 10.04
CA VAL A 10 -4.21 -17.58 8.62
C VAL A 10 -2.76 -18.01 8.54
N ASP A 11 -2.46 -19.02 7.73
CA ASP A 11 -1.10 -19.52 7.59
C ASP A 11 -0.21 -18.52 6.82
N ASN A 12 1.11 -18.60 7.05
CA ASN A 12 2.07 -17.68 6.45
C ASN A 12 2.08 -17.71 4.92
N LYS A 13 1.76 -18.87 4.30
CA LYS A 13 1.71 -18.98 2.83
C LYS A 13 0.51 -18.19 2.30
N THR A 14 -0.64 -18.28 2.94
CA THR A 14 -1.82 -17.48 2.57
C THR A 14 -1.56 -15.98 2.78
N ILE A 15 -0.87 -15.58 3.86
CA ILE A 15 -0.48 -14.19 4.09
C ILE A 15 0.41 -13.68 2.95
N ASP A 16 1.48 -14.39 2.61
CA ASP A 16 2.42 -14.02 1.54
C ASP A 16 1.72 -13.93 0.16
N LEU A 17 0.87 -14.91 -0.16
CA LEU A 17 0.09 -14.91 -1.40
C LEU A 17 -0.82 -13.69 -1.51
N LYS A 18 -1.60 -13.39 -0.47
CA LYS A 18 -2.50 -12.24 -0.46
C LYS A 18 -1.75 -10.92 -0.49
N TRP A 19 -0.64 -10.82 0.22
CA TRP A 19 0.21 -9.63 0.26
C TRP A 19 0.79 -9.30 -1.13
N LYS A 20 1.37 -10.30 -1.82
CA LYS A 20 1.88 -10.14 -3.19
C LYS A 20 0.76 -9.84 -4.20
N ALA A 21 -0.37 -10.54 -4.10
CA ALA A 21 -1.51 -10.33 -4.97
C ALA A 21 -2.09 -8.92 -4.82
N GLY A 22 -2.17 -8.39 -3.60
CA GLY A 22 -2.63 -7.03 -3.32
C GLY A 22 -1.80 -5.99 -4.08
N TYR A 23 -0.47 -6.01 -3.90
CA TYR A 23 0.42 -5.08 -4.62
C TYR A 23 0.34 -5.26 -6.13
N LYS A 24 0.34 -6.50 -6.63
CA LYS A 24 0.22 -6.78 -8.06
C LYS A 24 -1.08 -6.18 -8.64
N ASN A 25 -2.21 -6.42 -7.99
CA ASN A 25 -3.51 -5.97 -8.47
C ASN A 25 -3.62 -4.45 -8.43
N VAL A 26 -3.11 -3.79 -7.38
CA VAL A 26 -3.10 -2.32 -7.34
C VAL A 26 -2.31 -1.75 -8.52
N ASN A 27 -1.11 -2.25 -8.81
CA ASN A 27 -0.33 -1.78 -9.97
C ASN A 27 -1.07 -1.97 -11.30
N LEU A 28 -1.86 -3.04 -11.46
CA LEU A 28 -2.58 -3.33 -12.70
C LEU A 28 -3.90 -2.57 -12.84
N HIS A 29 -4.52 -2.14 -11.74
CA HIS A 29 -5.94 -1.79 -11.73
C HIS A 29 -6.26 -0.46 -11.05
N PHE A 30 -5.26 0.27 -10.53
CA PHE A 30 -5.49 1.54 -9.84
C PHE A 30 -6.28 2.57 -10.67
N GLN A 31 -6.16 2.53 -11.99
CA GLN A 31 -6.86 3.44 -12.91
C GLN A 31 -8.39 3.26 -12.94
N TYR A 32 -8.92 2.15 -12.40
CA TYR A 32 -10.37 1.93 -12.33
C TYR A 32 -11.03 2.61 -11.13
N PHE A 33 -10.26 3.25 -10.26
CA PHE A 33 -10.77 3.87 -9.05
C PHE A 33 -10.62 5.39 -9.13
N ASP A 34 -11.70 6.10 -8.81
CA ASP A 34 -11.68 7.57 -8.72
C ASP A 34 -10.84 8.07 -7.54
N ASN A 35 -10.66 7.25 -6.51
CA ASN A 35 -9.95 7.61 -5.29
C ASN A 35 -9.22 6.40 -4.70
N ILE A 36 -7.93 6.54 -4.42
CA ILE A 36 -7.14 5.54 -3.70
C ILE A 36 -6.20 6.23 -2.71
N LEU A 37 -6.34 5.90 -1.42
CA LEU A 37 -5.41 6.31 -0.36
C LEU A 37 -4.39 5.21 -0.07
N PHE A 38 -3.11 5.56 -0.08
CA PHE A 38 -2.02 4.69 0.32
C PHE A 38 -1.52 5.06 1.70
N VAL A 39 -1.56 4.09 2.61
CA VAL A 39 -1.09 4.24 4.00
C VAL A 39 0.04 3.26 4.30
N ASP A 40 0.96 3.67 5.17
CA ASP A 40 2.01 2.82 5.73
C ASP A 40 1.69 2.47 7.17
N ASN A 41 1.59 1.16 7.44
CA ASN A 41 1.43 0.60 8.79
C ASN A 41 2.55 -0.41 9.12
N SER A 42 3.71 -0.29 8.48
CA SER A 42 4.83 -1.23 8.65
C SER A 42 5.48 -1.16 10.04
N ARG A 43 5.27 -0.07 10.77
CA ARG A 43 5.76 0.11 12.13
C ARG A 43 4.74 -0.40 13.14
N HIS A 44 5.14 -1.39 13.91
CA HIS A 44 4.29 -2.00 14.92
C HIS A 44 3.94 -1.00 16.03
N ASN A 45 2.67 -0.97 16.45
CA ASN A 45 2.14 -0.08 17.49
C ASN A 45 2.25 1.44 17.22
N GLU A 46 2.56 1.85 15.99
CA GLU A 46 2.48 3.25 15.56
C GLU A 46 1.18 3.52 14.80
N ILE A 47 0.73 4.77 14.82
CA ILE A 47 -0.37 5.21 13.94
C ILE A 47 0.13 5.12 12.51
N TYR A 48 -0.72 4.62 11.61
CA TYR A 48 -0.38 4.57 10.19
C TYR A 48 -0.06 5.97 9.66
N SER A 49 0.83 6.03 8.68
CA SER A 49 1.18 7.27 7.99
C SER A 49 0.50 7.32 6.63
N ASN A 50 -0.16 8.42 6.31
CA ASN A 50 -0.65 8.65 4.95
C ASN A 50 0.55 8.96 4.04
N LEU A 51 0.72 8.19 2.96
CA LEU A 51 1.83 8.37 2.04
C LEU A 51 1.42 9.29 0.88
N LEU A 52 0.38 8.89 0.16
CA LEU A 52 -0.16 9.63 -0.97
C LEU A 52 -1.60 9.21 -1.23
N GLN A 53 -2.29 10.04 -2.00
CA GLN A 53 -3.63 9.74 -2.50
C GLN A 53 -3.68 9.99 -4.01
N ILE A 54 -4.37 9.12 -4.73
CA ILE A 54 -4.75 9.34 -6.12
C ILE A 54 -6.19 9.82 -6.12
N GLU A 55 -6.45 11.02 -6.63
CA GLU A 55 -7.79 11.61 -6.75
C GLU A 55 -8.06 11.96 -8.22
N LYS A 56 -9.02 11.28 -8.84
CA LYS A 56 -9.39 11.47 -10.26
C LYS A 56 -8.18 11.43 -11.21
N GLY A 57 -7.21 10.57 -10.90
CA GLY A 57 -5.96 10.43 -11.66
C GLY A 57 -4.81 11.33 -11.22
N GLU A 58 -5.07 12.35 -10.39
CA GLU A 58 -4.05 13.27 -9.86
C GLU A 58 -3.43 12.72 -8.58
N ILE A 59 -2.13 12.97 -8.37
CA ILE A 59 -1.41 12.55 -7.16
C ILE A 59 -1.31 13.68 -6.15
N VAL A 60 -1.72 13.39 -4.93
CA VAL A 60 -1.52 14.25 -3.75
C VAL A 60 -0.56 13.55 -2.81
N LEU A 61 0.66 14.09 -2.67
CA LEU A 61 1.63 13.60 -1.68
C LEU A 61 1.23 14.07 -0.27
N MET A 62 1.19 13.14 0.67
CA MET A 62 0.83 13.39 2.08
C MET A 62 2.02 13.20 3.04
N THR A 63 3.21 12.98 2.49
CA THR A 63 4.46 12.86 3.23
C THR A 63 5.59 13.56 2.47
N GLU A 64 6.57 14.08 3.20
CA GLU A 64 7.77 14.68 2.61
C GLU A 64 8.66 13.64 1.90
N LYS A 65 8.63 12.39 2.37
CA LYS A 65 9.49 11.33 1.87
C LYS A 65 8.76 10.00 1.76
N ILE A 66 8.62 9.53 0.53
CA ILE A 66 8.10 8.20 0.23
C ILE A 66 9.13 7.13 0.67
N PRO A 67 8.72 6.08 1.40
CA PRO A 67 9.63 5.01 1.81
C PRO A 67 10.30 4.29 0.63
N TYR A 68 11.57 3.91 0.77
CA TYR A 68 12.35 3.31 -0.32
C TYR A 68 11.75 2.02 -0.90
N TYR A 69 11.05 1.24 -0.06
CA TYR A 69 10.42 -0.01 -0.50
C TYR A 69 9.19 0.24 -1.37
N PHE A 70 8.64 1.46 -1.39
CA PHE A 70 7.43 1.80 -2.13
C PHE A 70 7.63 1.60 -3.63
N SER A 71 8.78 2.01 -4.17
CA SER A 71 9.14 1.82 -5.58
C SER A 71 9.19 0.35 -6.00
N HIS A 72 9.55 -0.54 -5.07
CA HIS A 72 9.62 -1.97 -5.32
C HIS A 72 8.25 -2.65 -5.26
N ARG A 73 7.35 -2.15 -4.39
CA ARG A 73 6.03 -2.75 -4.17
C ARG A 73 4.96 -2.18 -5.11
N LEU A 74 5.05 -0.89 -5.42
CA LEU A 74 4.09 -0.14 -6.21
C LEU A 74 4.82 0.63 -7.35
N PRO A 75 5.57 -0.06 -8.23
CA PRO A 75 6.36 0.59 -9.27
C PRO A 75 5.53 1.45 -10.22
N GLU A 76 4.31 1.05 -10.56
CA GLU A 76 3.47 1.83 -11.49
C GLU A 76 2.99 3.12 -10.85
N ILE A 77 2.67 3.09 -9.55
CA ILE A 77 2.32 4.28 -8.79
C ILE A 77 3.55 5.18 -8.60
N TYR A 78 4.71 4.60 -8.34
CA TYR A 78 5.95 5.34 -8.14
C TYR A 78 6.36 6.15 -9.38
N LYS A 79 6.14 5.62 -10.59
CA LYS A 79 6.40 6.35 -11.85
C LYS A 79 5.62 7.66 -11.95
N LEU A 80 4.37 7.66 -11.50
CA LEU A 80 3.50 8.84 -11.55
C LEU A 80 3.98 9.98 -10.64
N ILE A 81 4.76 9.68 -9.60
CA ILE A 81 5.33 10.69 -8.69
C ILE A 81 6.51 11.42 -9.34
N HIS A 82 7.18 10.79 -10.32
CA HIS A 82 8.42 11.24 -10.95
C HIS A 82 8.28 11.55 -12.44
N THR A 83 7.05 11.76 -12.92
CA THR A 83 6.76 12.20 -14.30
C THR A 83 6.69 13.72 -14.34
#